data_AF-A0A1M6UWT4-F1
#
_entry.id   AF-A0A1M6UWT4-F1
#
_cell.length_a   1.000
_cell.length_b   1.000
_cell.length_c   1.000
_cell.angle_alpha   90.00
_cell.angle_beta   90.00
_cell.angle_gamma   90.00
#
_symmetry.space_group_name_H-M   'P 1'
#
loop_
_entity.id
_entity.type
_entity.pdbx_description
1 polymer ?
#
loop_
_entity_poly.entity_id
_entity_poly.type
_entity_poly.pdbx_seq_one_letter_code
_entity_poly.pdbx_strand_id
1 'polypeptide(L)'
;MESSIRGCFFSVFFLACSESEEHVVKTISDYELNGITIKDGFYTDNRDNHKYRIMMAKSPESYVDDYDLWFAENLDYVDSALEDSSWCYEDNKDNCEKYGRLYNWSAAQKACPEGWHVPSRTDWENLYKAIDGDRIEPAGTKLKTVDQWQNGDSVSQGSNRYGFYGLPAGRKNVEGGWLPTGKFAYFWSSTASIADAEIANGWQLTYETDVLGYGEYYKGHGMSVRCMASRTWATKDVFHIEGDFDSTYLEEIPRHEGKLEYKGQTYKTIEIWGKTYMAENMNYETGNSWCYNNSADSCKKYGRLYDKETAAKVCPEGWKLMTATVSEEVDTSERAAVLRAMGVSRTLYDFTAEETKSIEGWVKEPGNNISGFNLLPAGGYDIGSESFFDLGYTAYLWVNKEYADSADLHDTISVALRYFDVNFNIAENGGNFAYSVRCLKE
;
A
#
# COMPACT_ATOMS: atom_id res chain seq x y z
N MET A 1 14.26 -77.28 -5.05
CA MET A 1 13.56 -77.17 -6.34
C MET A 1 13.50 -75.69 -6.68
N GLU A 2 14.15 -75.34 -7.79
CA GLU A 2 14.02 -74.13 -8.65
C GLU A 2 14.02 -72.76 -7.94
N SER A 3 15.05 -71.90 -8.01
CA SER A 3 15.78 -71.28 -9.12
C SER A 3 14.93 -70.44 -10.08
N SER A 4 15.08 -69.10 -10.05
CA SER A 4 15.34 -68.30 -11.26
C SER A 4 15.66 -66.83 -10.90
N ILE A 5 16.82 -66.39 -11.37
CA ILE A 5 17.33 -65.01 -11.43
C ILE A 5 16.92 -64.41 -12.79
N ARG A 6 16.64 -63.08 -12.84
CA ARG A 6 16.90 -62.10 -13.93
C ARG A 6 15.81 -61.01 -13.88
N GLY A 7 16.06 -59.73 -14.10
CA GLY A 7 17.24 -58.99 -14.52
C GLY A 7 16.88 -57.50 -14.58
N CYS A 8 17.88 -56.64 -14.48
CA CYS A 8 17.74 -55.20 -14.65
C CYS A 8 17.22 -54.83 -16.05
N PHE A 9 16.29 -53.88 -16.11
CA PHE A 9 16.17 -52.96 -17.24
C PHE A 9 16.11 -51.54 -16.70
N PHE A 10 17.23 -50.83 -16.90
CA PHE A 10 17.26 -49.38 -16.94
C PHE A 10 16.43 -48.91 -18.13
N SER A 11 15.46 -48.03 -17.92
CA SER A 11 14.97 -47.14 -18.97
C SER A 11 15.20 -45.70 -18.54
N VAL A 12 16.25 -45.13 -19.12
CA VAL A 12 16.50 -43.69 -19.15
C VAL A 12 15.49 -43.08 -20.13
N PHE A 13 14.66 -42.17 -19.66
CA PHE A 13 14.02 -41.17 -20.52
C PHE A 13 14.56 -39.80 -20.12
N PHE A 14 15.48 -39.29 -20.94
CA PHE A 14 15.81 -37.88 -21.05
C PHE A 14 15.11 -37.35 -22.29
N LEU A 15 14.26 -36.33 -22.12
CA LEU A 15 13.80 -35.33 -23.08
C LEU A 15 12.67 -34.57 -22.37
N ALA A 16 12.61 -33.25 -22.27
CA ALA A 16 13.51 -32.13 -22.46
C ALA A 16 12.79 -30.95 -21.77
N CYS A 17 13.55 -29.98 -21.28
CA CYS A 17 13.01 -28.76 -20.68
C CYS A 17 11.98 -28.06 -21.60
N SER A 18 10.86 -27.68 -21.00
CA SER A 18 10.49 -26.26 -21.06
C SER A 18 10.53 -25.76 -19.63
N GLU A 19 11.54 -24.96 -19.32
CA GLU A 19 11.44 -23.95 -18.27
C GLU A 19 10.22 -23.10 -18.61
N SER A 20 9.08 -23.40 -18.01
CA SER A 20 8.22 -22.31 -17.59
C SER A 20 8.82 -21.86 -16.28
N GLU A 21 9.39 -20.65 -16.27
CA GLU A 21 9.52 -19.89 -15.04
C GLU A 21 8.15 -19.98 -14.33
N GLU A 22 8.06 -20.80 -13.29
CA GLU A 22 7.06 -20.56 -12.26
C GLU A 22 7.49 -19.23 -11.65
N HIS A 23 6.96 -18.14 -12.22
CA HIS A 23 6.73 -16.95 -11.44
C HIS A 23 5.99 -17.43 -10.21
N VAL A 24 6.70 -17.45 -9.08
CA VAL A 24 6.09 -17.53 -7.77
C VAL A 24 5.22 -16.27 -7.68
N VAL A 25 3.97 -16.38 -8.12
CA VAL A 25 2.91 -15.46 -7.74
C VAL A 25 2.80 -15.69 -6.24
N LYS A 26 3.31 -14.72 -5.46
CA LYS A 26 3.25 -14.74 -4.01
C LYS A 26 1.77 -14.75 -3.63
N THR A 27 1.27 -15.95 -3.37
CA THR A 27 -0.14 -16.23 -3.15
C THR A 27 -0.61 -15.46 -1.91
N ILE A 28 -1.61 -14.61 -2.07
CA ILE A 28 -2.40 -14.10 -0.95
C ILE A 28 -3.08 -15.31 -0.33
N SER A 29 -2.77 -15.64 0.91
CA SER A 29 -3.06 -16.93 1.53
C SER A 29 -4.56 -17.29 1.53
N ASP A 30 -4.84 -18.60 1.48
CA ASP A 30 -6.19 -19.16 1.56
C ASP A 30 -6.67 -19.18 3.02
N TYR A 31 -7.86 -18.61 3.27
CA TYR A 31 -8.47 -18.57 4.60
C TYR A 31 -9.96 -18.85 4.57
N GLU A 32 -10.46 -19.50 5.63
CA GLU A 32 -11.89 -19.68 5.86
C GLU A 32 -12.29 -18.95 7.14
N LEU A 33 -13.14 -17.93 7.01
CA LEU A 33 -13.60 -17.05 8.07
C LEU A 33 -15.08 -17.29 8.34
N ASN A 34 -15.36 -18.37 9.06
CA ASN A 34 -16.70 -18.92 9.32
C ASN A 34 -17.69 -18.81 8.15
N GLY A 35 -17.39 -19.61 7.13
CA GLY A 35 -18.16 -19.72 5.89
C GLY A 35 -17.76 -18.71 4.81
N ILE A 36 -17.01 -17.66 5.16
CA ILE A 36 -16.41 -16.72 4.19
C ILE A 36 -15.05 -17.28 3.77
N THR A 37 -14.96 -17.87 2.59
CA THR A 37 -13.68 -18.31 2.03
C THR A 37 -13.03 -17.16 1.26
N ILE A 38 -11.83 -16.77 1.68
CA ILE A 38 -10.94 -15.89 0.91
C ILE A 38 -9.87 -16.77 0.30
N LYS A 39 -9.74 -16.71 -1.02
CA LYS A 39 -8.79 -17.50 -1.78
C LYS A 39 -7.98 -16.59 -2.68
N ASP A 40 -6.66 -16.66 -2.61
CA ASP A 40 -5.79 -15.82 -3.43
C ASP A 40 -6.11 -14.31 -3.26
N GLY A 41 -6.60 -13.89 -2.08
CA GLY A 41 -7.00 -12.50 -1.80
C GLY A 41 -8.37 -12.08 -2.31
N PHE A 42 -9.15 -13.03 -2.81
CA PHE A 42 -10.50 -12.81 -3.31
C PHE A 42 -11.55 -13.51 -2.46
N TYR A 43 -12.64 -12.81 -2.20
CA TYR A 43 -13.90 -13.43 -1.79
C TYR A 43 -14.76 -13.70 -3.02
N THR A 44 -15.44 -14.85 -3.06
CA THR A 44 -16.45 -15.15 -4.10
C THR A 44 -17.83 -15.10 -3.47
N ASP A 45 -18.69 -14.20 -3.96
CA ASP A 45 -20.08 -14.12 -3.53
C ASP A 45 -20.86 -15.31 -4.10
N ASN A 46 -21.36 -16.19 -3.22
CA ASN A 46 -22.04 -17.42 -3.63
C ASN A 46 -23.41 -17.17 -4.29
N ARG A 47 -23.95 -15.94 -4.21
CA ARG A 47 -25.26 -15.62 -4.78
C ARG A 47 -25.19 -15.44 -6.30
N ASP A 48 -24.07 -14.93 -6.82
CA ASP A 48 -23.87 -14.63 -8.25
C ASP A 48 -22.52 -15.10 -8.82
N ASN A 49 -21.63 -15.66 -8.00
CA ASN A 49 -20.25 -16.04 -8.31
C ASN A 49 -19.33 -14.87 -8.68
N HIS A 50 -19.71 -13.63 -8.35
CA HIS A 50 -18.83 -12.48 -8.53
C HIS A 50 -17.66 -12.55 -7.55
N LYS A 51 -16.45 -12.23 -8.02
CA LYS A 51 -15.24 -12.23 -7.21
C LYS A 51 -14.84 -10.81 -6.83
N TYR A 52 -14.63 -10.58 -5.54
CA TYR A 52 -14.23 -9.30 -4.98
C TYR A 52 -12.85 -9.45 -4.36
N ARG A 53 -11.92 -8.54 -4.68
CA ARG A 53 -10.65 -8.43 -3.94
C ARG A 53 -10.94 -7.90 -2.54
N ILE A 54 -10.15 -8.37 -1.58
CA ILE A 54 -10.27 -7.94 -0.20
C ILE A 54 -9.13 -6.99 0.15
N MET A 55 -9.50 -5.79 0.59
CA MET A 55 -8.62 -4.87 1.31
C MET A 55 -8.65 -5.21 2.80
N MET A 56 -7.50 -5.08 3.46
CA MET A 56 -7.40 -5.20 4.91
C MET A 56 -7.00 -3.85 5.52
N ALA A 57 -7.63 -3.50 6.63
CA ALA A 57 -7.28 -2.33 7.43
C ALA A 57 -7.08 -2.76 8.88
N LYS A 58 -5.98 -2.33 9.50
CA LYS A 58 -5.72 -2.59 10.92
C LYS A 58 -6.76 -1.88 11.77
N SER A 59 -7.37 -2.57 12.73
CA SER A 59 -8.39 -1.96 13.58
C SER A 59 -7.73 -0.96 14.55
N PRO A 60 -8.16 0.32 14.60
CA PRO A 60 -7.47 1.38 15.33
C PRO A 60 -7.57 1.28 16.87
N GLU A 61 -8.26 0.28 17.41
CA GLU A 61 -8.53 0.14 18.85
C GLU A 61 -8.13 -1.24 19.42
N SER A 62 -7.46 -2.10 18.64
CA SER A 62 -7.02 -3.41 19.13
C SER A 62 -5.59 -3.41 19.67
N TYR A 63 -5.40 -4.07 20.81
CA TYR A 63 -4.08 -4.40 21.38
C TYR A 63 -3.46 -5.65 20.73
N VAL A 64 -4.16 -6.25 19.77
CA VAL A 64 -3.81 -7.45 19.00
C VAL A 64 -3.84 -7.08 17.51
N ASP A 65 -3.22 -7.88 16.63
CA ASP A 65 -3.29 -7.72 15.18
C ASP A 65 -4.69 -8.07 14.62
N ASP A 66 -5.70 -7.30 15.03
CA ASP A 66 -7.07 -7.37 14.52
C ASP A 66 -7.22 -6.49 13.26
N TYR A 67 -8.02 -6.97 12.31
CA TYR A 67 -8.21 -6.35 11.00
C TYR A 67 -9.69 -6.29 10.61
N ASP A 68 -10.05 -5.21 9.93
CA ASP A 68 -11.29 -5.08 9.19
C ASP A 68 -11.04 -5.44 7.72
N LEU A 69 -11.92 -6.27 7.17
CA LEU A 69 -11.90 -6.72 5.79
C LEU A 69 -12.90 -5.92 4.98
N TRP A 70 -12.50 -5.43 3.82
CA TRP A 70 -13.31 -4.57 2.95
C TRP A 70 -13.28 -5.10 1.54
N PHE A 71 -14.41 -5.05 0.83
CA PHE A 71 -14.39 -5.20 -0.61
C PHE A 71 -13.60 -4.04 -1.24
N ALA A 72 -12.66 -4.36 -2.12
CA ALA A 72 -11.96 -3.37 -2.94
C ALA A 72 -12.85 -2.89 -4.10
N GLU A 73 -13.73 -3.73 -4.64
CA GLU A 73 -14.70 -3.38 -5.68
C GLU A 73 -16.08 -3.01 -5.11
N ASN A 74 -16.83 -2.22 -5.87
CA ASN A 74 -18.16 -1.80 -5.46
C ASN A 74 -19.04 -3.01 -5.70
N LEU A 75 -19.98 -3.26 -4.79
CA LEU A 75 -20.89 -4.38 -4.93
C LEU A 75 -21.64 -4.28 -6.27
N ASP A 76 -21.69 -5.40 -7.01
CA ASP A 76 -22.41 -5.57 -8.27
C ASP A 76 -23.42 -6.72 -8.17
N TYR A 77 -24.19 -6.74 -7.07
CA TYR A 77 -25.21 -7.76 -6.80
C TYR A 77 -26.62 -7.24 -7.11
N VAL A 78 -27.43 -8.02 -7.81
CA VAL A 78 -28.85 -7.72 -7.99
C VAL A 78 -29.69 -8.99 -8.03
N ASP A 79 -30.85 -8.92 -7.39
CA ASP A 79 -31.93 -9.89 -7.53
C ASP A 79 -33.26 -9.16 -7.83
N SER A 80 -34.34 -9.91 -7.99
CA SER A 80 -35.66 -9.38 -8.29
C SER A 80 -36.19 -8.39 -7.24
N ALA A 81 -35.70 -8.42 -6.00
CA ALA A 81 -36.12 -7.50 -4.95
C ALA A 81 -35.34 -6.16 -5.00
N LEU A 82 -34.17 -6.14 -5.64
CA LEU A 82 -33.29 -4.98 -5.74
C LEU A 82 -33.31 -4.31 -7.12
N GLU A 83 -33.92 -4.92 -8.13
CA GLU A 83 -33.91 -4.47 -9.53
C GLU A 83 -34.38 -3.02 -9.70
N ASP A 84 -35.51 -2.65 -9.11
CA ASP A 84 -36.07 -1.28 -9.21
C ASP A 84 -35.36 -0.25 -8.30
N SER A 85 -34.45 -0.70 -7.46
CA SER A 85 -33.80 0.11 -6.40
C SER A 85 -32.28 0.11 -6.50
N SER A 86 -31.76 -0.41 -7.62
CA SER A 86 -30.35 -0.40 -7.97
C SER A 86 -30.17 -0.14 -9.46
N TRP A 87 -29.10 0.55 -9.83
CA TRP A 87 -28.86 0.99 -11.20
C TRP A 87 -27.41 0.79 -11.59
N CYS A 88 -27.18 0.51 -12.87
CA CYS A 88 -25.88 0.81 -13.47
C CYS A 88 -25.83 2.31 -13.75
N TYR A 89 -24.64 2.90 -13.68
CA TYR A 89 -24.48 4.31 -14.02
C TYR A 89 -24.98 4.57 -15.46
N GLU A 90 -25.82 5.60 -15.66
CA GLU A 90 -26.49 5.92 -16.93
C GLU A 90 -27.30 4.76 -17.54
N ASP A 91 -27.78 3.84 -16.69
CA ASP A 91 -28.55 2.66 -17.09
C ASP A 91 -27.82 1.76 -18.11
N ASN A 92 -26.49 1.85 -18.17
CA ASN A 92 -25.65 1.06 -19.07
C ASN A 92 -24.99 -0.11 -18.31
N LYS A 93 -25.24 -1.34 -18.75
CA LYS A 93 -24.69 -2.55 -18.14
C LYS A 93 -23.16 -2.57 -18.07
N ASP A 94 -22.46 -2.05 -19.07
CA ASP A 94 -20.99 -2.00 -19.08
C ASP A 94 -20.44 -1.18 -17.91
N ASN A 95 -21.23 -0.20 -17.41
CA ASN A 95 -20.86 0.58 -16.25
C ASN A 95 -21.03 -0.18 -14.93
N CYS A 96 -21.93 -1.17 -14.84
CA CYS A 96 -21.96 -2.06 -13.68
C CYS A 96 -20.69 -2.92 -13.61
N GLU A 97 -20.30 -3.52 -14.74
CA GLU A 97 -19.09 -4.35 -14.82
C GLU A 97 -17.82 -3.54 -14.46
N LYS A 98 -17.79 -2.26 -14.83
CA LYS A 98 -16.67 -1.36 -14.51
C LYS A 98 -16.72 -0.79 -13.08
N TYR A 99 -17.87 -0.26 -12.65
CA TYR A 99 -17.98 0.58 -11.46
C TYR A 99 -18.76 -0.05 -10.30
N GLY A 100 -19.37 -1.22 -10.50
CA GLY A 100 -20.39 -1.78 -9.64
C GLY A 100 -21.73 -1.06 -9.76
N ARG A 101 -22.70 -1.50 -8.95
CA ARG A 101 -24.05 -0.95 -8.92
C ARG A 101 -24.17 0.23 -7.95
N LEU A 102 -25.12 1.09 -8.28
CA LEU A 102 -25.57 2.19 -7.43
C LEU A 102 -26.91 1.79 -6.80
N TYR A 103 -26.99 1.75 -5.48
CA TYR A 103 -28.18 1.34 -4.75
C TYR A 103 -28.83 2.53 -4.09
N ASN A 104 -30.15 2.53 -3.94
CA ASN A 104 -30.76 3.38 -2.93
C ASN A 104 -30.45 2.86 -1.52
N TRP A 105 -30.64 3.69 -0.50
CA TRP A 105 -30.20 3.33 0.85
C TRP A 105 -30.92 2.08 1.40
N SER A 106 -32.21 1.91 1.10
CA SER A 106 -32.96 0.74 1.54
C SER A 106 -32.49 -0.56 0.89
N ALA A 107 -32.14 -0.51 -0.39
CA ALA A 107 -31.54 -1.61 -1.12
C ALA A 107 -30.14 -1.92 -0.60
N ALA A 108 -29.32 -0.88 -0.36
CA ALA A 108 -27.98 -1.02 0.21
C ALA A 108 -28.00 -1.83 1.51
N GLN A 109 -28.93 -1.55 2.44
CA GLN A 109 -29.05 -2.27 3.71
C GLN A 109 -29.20 -3.80 3.58
N LYS A 110 -29.56 -4.31 2.41
CA LYS A 110 -29.83 -5.73 2.14
C LYS A 110 -28.88 -6.33 1.11
N ALA A 111 -27.98 -5.52 0.54
CA ALA A 111 -27.24 -5.90 -0.65
C ALA A 111 -26.01 -6.76 -0.33
N CYS A 112 -25.33 -6.52 0.80
CA CYS A 112 -24.14 -7.28 1.17
C CYS A 112 -24.46 -8.76 1.46
N PRO A 113 -23.55 -9.69 1.11
CA PRO A 113 -23.75 -11.11 1.34
C PRO A 113 -23.73 -11.45 2.84
N GLU A 114 -24.22 -12.64 3.19
CA GLU A 114 -24.18 -13.12 4.57
C GLU A 114 -22.75 -13.12 5.13
N GLY A 115 -22.60 -12.69 6.38
CA GLY A 115 -21.31 -12.49 7.02
C GLY A 115 -20.61 -11.17 6.68
N TRP A 116 -21.14 -10.41 5.72
CA TRP A 116 -20.70 -9.06 5.38
C TRP A 116 -21.81 -8.05 5.66
N HIS A 117 -21.45 -6.80 5.93
CA HIS A 117 -22.41 -5.72 6.16
C HIS A 117 -22.03 -4.44 5.40
N VAL A 118 -23.01 -3.56 5.22
CA VAL A 118 -22.75 -2.19 4.76
C VAL A 118 -22.10 -1.41 5.90
N PRO A 119 -20.91 -0.82 5.70
CA PRO A 119 -20.19 -0.12 6.74
C PRO A 119 -21.04 0.96 7.41
N SER A 120 -21.07 0.93 8.73
CA SER A 120 -21.65 1.99 9.55
C SER A 120 -20.77 3.24 9.51
N ARG A 121 -21.27 4.34 10.09
CA ARG A 121 -20.47 5.56 10.24
C ARG A 121 -19.19 5.29 11.03
N THR A 122 -19.31 4.52 12.11
CA THR A 122 -18.17 4.14 12.96
C THR A 122 -17.16 3.30 12.19
N ASP A 123 -17.60 2.39 11.34
CA ASP A 123 -16.70 1.57 10.53
C ASP A 123 -15.85 2.42 9.56
N TRP A 124 -16.48 3.39 8.89
CA TRP A 124 -15.74 4.33 8.05
C TRP A 124 -14.81 5.25 8.84
N GLU A 125 -15.23 5.71 10.02
CA GLU A 125 -14.36 6.48 10.92
C GLU A 125 -13.15 5.64 11.37
N ASN A 126 -13.33 4.34 11.60
CA ASN A 126 -12.24 3.42 11.93
C ASN A 126 -11.32 3.17 10.74
N LEU A 127 -11.86 2.98 9.53
CA LEU A 127 -11.07 2.93 8.31
C LEU A 127 -10.24 4.21 8.14
N TYR A 128 -10.86 5.38 8.31
CA TYR A 128 -10.15 6.65 8.25
C TYR A 128 -9.00 6.69 9.25
N LYS A 129 -9.21 6.36 10.53
CA LYS A 129 -8.14 6.30 11.54
C LYS A 129 -7.03 5.32 11.17
N ALA A 130 -7.40 4.14 10.65
CA ALA A 130 -6.45 3.10 10.26
C ALA A 130 -5.52 3.54 9.14
N ILE A 131 -6.04 4.30 8.17
CA ILE A 131 -5.28 4.73 7.00
C ILE A 131 -4.67 6.12 7.13
N ASP A 132 -5.21 7.01 7.97
CA ASP A 132 -4.69 8.36 8.17
C ASP A 132 -3.48 8.39 9.11
N GLY A 133 -3.31 7.34 9.92
CA GLY A 133 -2.19 7.20 10.85
C GLY A 133 -0.81 7.11 10.20
N ASP A 134 -0.73 6.65 8.94
CA ASP A 134 0.54 6.36 8.26
C ASP A 134 1.31 7.62 7.80
N ARG A 135 0.68 8.80 7.79
CA ARG A 135 1.30 10.07 7.38
C ARG A 135 2.07 10.01 6.04
N ILE A 136 1.66 9.15 5.08
CA ILE A 136 2.27 9.01 3.73
C ILE A 136 1.52 9.79 2.65
N GLU A 137 0.23 10.00 2.81
CA GLU A 137 -0.63 10.74 1.87
C GLU A 137 -1.95 11.09 2.58
N PRO A 138 -2.76 12.01 2.07
CA PRO A 138 -4.10 12.24 2.62
C PRO A 138 -4.99 11.01 2.35
N ALA A 139 -5.88 10.68 3.28
CA ALA A 139 -6.70 9.47 3.22
C ALA A 139 -7.45 9.27 1.88
N GLY A 140 -8.00 10.33 1.29
CA GLY A 140 -8.71 10.25 0.02
C GLY A 140 -7.78 9.88 -1.14
N THR A 141 -6.56 10.42 -1.18
CA THR A 141 -5.53 10.02 -2.17
C THR A 141 -5.25 8.52 -2.09
N LYS A 142 -5.09 7.97 -0.88
CA LYS A 142 -4.78 6.55 -0.68
C LYS A 142 -5.88 5.59 -1.12
N LEU A 143 -7.13 6.05 -1.09
CA LEU A 143 -8.28 5.21 -1.41
C LEU A 143 -8.65 5.25 -2.90
N LYS A 144 -8.24 6.30 -3.63
CA LYS A 144 -8.52 6.44 -5.06
C LYS A 144 -7.62 5.55 -5.91
N THR A 145 -8.16 5.02 -7.02
CA THR A 145 -7.38 4.36 -8.07
C THR A 145 -6.38 5.31 -8.76
N VAL A 146 -5.28 4.75 -9.29
CA VAL A 146 -4.15 5.49 -9.88
C VAL A 146 -4.43 6.28 -11.14
N ASP A 147 -5.34 5.82 -12.00
CA ASP A 147 -5.42 6.33 -13.38
C ASP A 147 -6.85 6.63 -13.86
N GLN A 148 -7.88 6.38 -13.05
CA GLN A 148 -9.28 6.56 -13.45
C GLN A 148 -9.87 7.92 -13.10
N TRP A 149 -9.18 8.72 -12.28
CA TRP A 149 -9.68 10.02 -11.82
C TRP A 149 -9.24 11.13 -12.78
N GLN A 150 -10.14 12.05 -13.07
CA GLN A 150 -9.77 13.31 -13.69
C GLN A 150 -8.80 14.06 -12.75
N ASN A 151 -7.73 14.63 -13.30
CA ASN A 151 -6.82 15.46 -12.52
C ASN A 151 -7.55 16.73 -12.06
N GLY A 152 -7.51 16.99 -10.75
CA GLY A 152 -7.86 18.28 -10.18
C GLY A 152 -6.62 19.18 -10.09
N ASP A 153 -6.83 20.49 -10.18
CA ASP A 153 -5.74 21.45 -9.95
C ASP A 153 -5.28 21.33 -8.49
N SER A 154 -3.97 21.12 -8.28
CA SER A 154 -3.35 21.04 -6.94
C SER A 154 -3.81 19.87 -6.05
N VAL A 155 -4.37 18.80 -6.64
CA VAL A 155 -4.74 17.56 -5.93
C VAL A 155 -3.84 16.44 -6.39
N SER A 156 -3.33 15.65 -5.45
CA SER A 156 -2.50 14.48 -5.77
C SER A 156 -3.30 13.42 -6.53
N GLN A 157 -2.65 12.73 -7.47
CA GLN A 157 -3.23 11.55 -8.11
C GLN A 157 -3.46 10.45 -7.07
N GLY A 158 -4.52 9.65 -7.25
CA GLY A 158 -4.87 8.60 -6.30
C GLY A 158 -3.80 7.53 -6.22
N SER A 159 -3.32 7.12 -5.06
CA SER A 159 -2.22 6.14 -4.97
C SER A 159 -2.69 4.70 -4.78
N ASN A 160 -3.97 4.49 -4.46
CA ASN A 160 -4.57 3.20 -4.15
C ASN A 160 -3.79 2.36 -3.12
N ARG A 161 -3.06 3.02 -2.21
CA ARG A 161 -2.00 2.42 -1.39
C ARG A 161 -2.45 1.25 -0.50
N TYR A 162 -3.72 1.26 -0.08
CA TYR A 162 -4.34 0.21 0.75
C TYR A 162 -5.16 -0.80 -0.07
N GLY A 163 -5.30 -0.61 -1.38
CA GLY A 163 -6.06 -1.53 -2.24
C GLY A 163 -7.56 -1.33 -2.19
N PHE A 164 -8.03 -0.20 -1.64
CA PHE A 164 -9.45 0.12 -1.58
C PHE A 164 -10.10 0.26 -2.97
N TYR A 165 -9.30 0.52 -4.01
CA TYR A 165 -9.70 0.61 -5.42
C TYR A 165 -10.93 1.53 -5.64
N GLY A 166 -10.89 2.71 -5.03
CA GLY A 166 -11.94 3.73 -5.12
C GLY A 166 -12.07 4.29 -6.52
N LEU A 167 -12.97 3.71 -7.32
CA LEU A 167 -13.29 4.17 -8.66
C LEU A 167 -14.27 5.36 -8.63
N PRO A 168 -14.12 6.36 -9.51
CA PRO A 168 -15.04 7.48 -9.61
C PRO A 168 -16.32 7.07 -10.36
N ALA A 169 -17.19 6.35 -9.65
CA ALA A 169 -18.42 5.73 -10.16
C ALA A 169 -19.62 6.69 -10.36
N GLY A 170 -19.48 7.95 -9.96
CA GLY A 170 -20.60 8.91 -9.98
C GLY A 170 -21.67 8.57 -8.94
N ARG A 171 -22.87 9.12 -9.13
CA ARG A 171 -24.09 8.74 -8.37
C ARG A 171 -25.35 9.11 -9.13
N LYS A 172 -26.49 8.55 -8.72
CA LYS A 172 -27.83 8.90 -9.20
C LYS A 172 -28.55 9.80 -8.20
N ASN A 173 -29.15 10.88 -8.67
CA ASN A 173 -29.95 11.79 -7.87
C ASN A 173 -31.41 11.28 -7.70
N VAL A 174 -32.15 11.80 -6.73
CA VAL A 174 -33.55 11.40 -6.49
C VAL A 174 -34.46 11.82 -7.66
N GLU A 175 -34.10 12.88 -8.36
CA GLU A 175 -34.76 13.35 -9.58
C GLU A 175 -34.38 12.54 -10.82
N GLY A 176 -33.47 11.56 -10.69
CA GLY A 176 -33.01 10.69 -11.78
C GLY A 176 -31.79 11.21 -12.56
N GLY A 177 -31.28 12.40 -12.24
CA GLY A 177 -30.04 12.92 -12.83
C GLY A 177 -28.79 12.18 -12.38
N TRP A 178 -27.72 12.25 -13.16
CA TRP A 178 -26.44 11.57 -12.88
C TRP A 178 -25.34 12.58 -12.55
N LEU A 179 -24.57 12.31 -11.49
CA LEU A 179 -23.30 12.99 -11.26
C LEU A 179 -22.18 12.21 -11.97
N PRO A 180 -21.26 12.90 -12.67
CA PRO A 180 -20.37 12.27 -13.63
C PRO A 180 -19.39 11.27 -12.98
N THR A 181 -19.16 10.17 -13.69
CA THR A 181 -18.00 9.31 -13.47
C THR A 181 -16.70 10.07 -13.77
N GLY A 182 -15.56 9.52 -13.35
CA GLY A 182 -14.25 10.18 -13.50
C GLY A 182 -13.98 11.30 -12.49
N LYS A 183 -15.01 11.87 -11.86
CA LYS A 183 -14.90 13.01 -10.92
C LYS A 183 -15.30 12.71 -9.49
N PHE A 184 -16.25 11.81 -9.28
CA PHE A 184 -16.85 11.59 -7.97
C PHE A 184 -17.05 10.10 -7.70
N ALA A 185 -16.85 9.68 -6.46
CA ALA A 185 -17.29 8.39 -5.93
C ALA A 185 -18.06 8.63 -4.65
N TYR A 186 -19.17 7.92 -4.48
CA TYR A 186 -20.07 8.07 -3.34
C TYR A 186 -20.40 6.70 -2.77
N PHE A 187 -20.26 6.56 -1.47
CA PHE A 187 -20.46 5.30 -0.76
C PHE A 187 -21.49 5.45 0.34
N TRP A 188 -22.42 4.50 0.43
CA TRP A 188 -23.39 4.47 1.51
C TRP A 188 -22.76 4.09 2.84
N SER A 189 -23.29 4.68 3.92
CA SER A 189 -23.21 4.12 5.26
C SER A 189 -24.53 3.46 5.66
N SER A 190 -24.50 2.41 6.49
CA SER A 190 -25.70 1.86 7.13
C SER A 190 -26.29 2.75 8.22
N THR A 191 -25.63 3.86 8.57
CA THR A 191 -26.12 4.80 9.57
C THR A 191 -27.07 5.83 8.95
N ALA A 192 -28.31 5.87 9.45
CA ALA A 192 -29.28 6.91 9.11
C ALA A 192 -28.93 8.24 9.79
N SER A 193 -29.36 9.37 9.22
CA SER A 193 -29.22 10.66 9.89
C SER A 193 -30.14 10.74 11.11
N ILE A 194 -29.65 11.37 12.18
CA ILE A 194 -30.46 11.67 13.36
C ILE A 194 -31.30 12.94 13.18
N ALA A 195 -30.96 13.78 12.19
CA ALA A 195 -31.60 15.07 11.95
C ALA A 195 -32.82 14.95 11.03
N ASP A 196 -32.81 13.99 10.10
CA ASP A 196 -33.88 13.78 9.12
C ASP A 196 -34.02 12.29 8.77
N ALA A 197 -35.27 11.78 8.85
CA ALA A 197 -35.59 10.38 8.58
C ALA A 197 -35.39 10.00 7.10
N GLU A 198 -35.43 10.96 6.17
CA GLU A 198 -35.24 10.74 4.73
C GLU A 198 -33.77 10.77 4.30
N ILE A 199 -32.86 11.01 5.24
CA ILE A 199 -31.43 11.20 4.97
C ILE A 199 -30.62 10.10 5.66
N ALA A 200 -29.52 9.70 5.02
CA ALA A 200 -28.55 8.78 5.58
C ALA A 200 -27.13 9.33 5.41
N ASN A 201 -26.21 8.80 6.21
CA ASN A 201 -24.81 9.16 6.14
C ASN A 201 -24.15 8.49 4.93
N GLY A 202 -23.14 9.14 4.38
CA GLY A 202 -22.34 8.60 3.29
C GLY A 202 -20.97 9.25 3.22
N TRP A 203 -20.14 8.67 2.37
CA TRP A 203 -18.75 9.09 2.19
C TRP A 203 -18.47 9.38 0.73
N GLN A 204 -17.55 10.30 0.47
CA GLN A 204 -17.22 10.72 -0.88
C GLN A 204 -15.72 10.87 -1.09
N LEU A 205 -15.30 10.49 -2.30
CA LEU A 205 -14.02 10.86 -2.88
C LEU A 205 -14.31 11.75 -4.08
N THR A 206 -13.60 12.87 -4.21
CA THR A 206 -13.80 13.80 -5.33
C THR A 206 -12.47 14.16 -5.97
N TYR A 207 -12.50 14.57 -7.24
CA TYR A 207 -11.29 15.04 -7.93
C TYR A 207 -10.75 16.39 -7.40
N GLU A 208 -11.53 17.11 -6.60
CA GLU A 208 -11.22 18.48 -6.12
C GLU A 208 -10.51 18.50 -4.77
N THR A 209 -10.44 17.36 -4.07
CA THR A 209 -9.78 17.24 -2.77
C THR A 209 -9.12 15.88 -2.60
N ASP A 210 -8.09 15.83 -1.75
CA ASP A 210 -7.34 14.64 -1.38
C ASP A 210 -7.86 13.98 -0.09
N VAL A 211 -8.91 14.53 0.55
CA VAL A 211 -9.51 13.97 1.76
C VAL A 211 -10.63 12.97 1.47
N LEU A 212 -10.85 12.05 2.41
CA LEU A 212 -12.07 11.24 2.46
C LEU A 212 -13.19 12.09 3.10
N GLY A 213 -14.17 12.51 2.30
CA GLY A 213 -15.22 13.41 2.74
C GLY A 213 -16.42 12.70 3.35
N TYR A 214 -16.95 13.23 4.45
CA TYR A 214 -18.22 12.82 5.04
C TYR A 214 -19.36 13.68 4.47
N GLY A 215 -20.54 13.08 4.28
CA GLY A 215 -21.75 13.80 3.86
C GLY A 215 -23.04 13.12 4.31
N GLU A 216 -24.14 13.83 4.10
CA GLU A 216 -25.49 13.34 4.34
C GLU A 216 -26.31 13.46 3.05
N TYR A 217 -27.03 12.40 2.72
CA TYR A 217 -27.63 12.21 1.40
C TYR A 217 -29.06 11.68 1.54
N TYR A 218 -29.97 12.13 0.68
CA TYR A 218 -31.31 11.58 0.61
C TYR A 218 -31.28 10.09 0.28
N LYS A 219 -32.03 9.29 1.03
CA LYS A 219 -32.05 7.82 0.94
C LYS A 219 -32.46 7.28 -0.44
N GLY A 220 -33.10 8.11 -1.26
CA GLY A 220 -33.46 7.76 -2.64
C GLY A 220 -32.33 7.93 -3.67
N HIS A 221 -31.17 8.48 -3.29
CA HIS A 221 -30.01 8.56 -4.18
C HIS A 221 -29.46 7.17 -4.50
N GLY A 222 -28.94 6.97 -5.71
CA GLY A 222 -28.17 5.77 -6.05
C GLY A 222 -26.70 5.99 -5.77
N MET A 223 -26.12 5.31 -4.79
CA MET A 223 -24.70 5.39 -4.45
C MET A 223 -24.09 3.98 -4.32
N SER A 224 -22.77 3.88 -4.46
CA SER A 224 -22.07 2.60 -4.37
C SER A 224 -22.14 2.01 -2.97
N VAL A 225 -22.03 0.69 -2.90
CA VAL A 225 -21.90 -0.07 -1.65
C VAL A 225 -20.54 -0.75 -1.62
N ARG A 226 -19.82 -0.55 -0.52
CA ARG A 226 -18.68 -1.37 -0.11
C ARG A 226 -19.18 -2.31 0.96
N CYS A 227 -18.88 -3.60 0.88
CA CYS A 227 -19.20 -4.53 1.96
C CYS A 227 -17.96 -4.73 2.82
N MET A 228 -18.15 -4.91 4.12
CA MET A 228 -17.07 -5.18 5.06
C MET A 228 -17.43 -6.25 6.07
N ALA A 229 -16.42 -6.80 6.73
CA ALA A 229 -16.54 -7.70 7.87
C ALA A 229 -15.43 -7.39 8.87
N SER A 230 -15.77 -7.31 10.16
CA SER A 230 -14.81 -7.02 11.23
C SER A 230 -14.37 -8.29 11.94
N ARG A 231 -13.06 -8.45 12.16
CA ARG A 231 -12.48 -9.47 13.03
C ARG A 231 -12.06 -8.83 14.35
N THR A 232 -12.63 -9.28 15.46
CA THR A 232 -12.23 -8.83 16.81
C THR A 232 -11.93 -9.99 17.73
N TRP A 233 -11.07 -9.79 18.73
CA TRP A 233 -10.77 -10.78 19.77
C TRP A 233 -12.01 -11.34 20.50
N ALA A 234 -13.09 -10.56 20.63
CA ALA A 234 -14.36 -10.99 21.23
C ALA A 234 -15.21 -11.88 20.31
N THR A 235 -14.90 -11.87 19.01
CA THR A 235 -15.49 -12.73 17.98
C THR A 235 -14.60 -13.92 17.63
N LYS A 236 -13.53 -14.17 18.39
CA LYS A 236 -12.59 -15.29 18.20
C LYS A 236 -13.26 -16.67 18.24
N ASP A 237 -14.37 -16.81 18.97
CA ASP A 237 -15.18 -18.04 19.01
C ASP A 237 -16.15 -18.18 17.82
N VAL A 238 -16.22 -17.16 16.97
CA VAL A 238 -17.06 -17.09 15.77
C VAL A 238 -16.14 -17.33 14.56
N PHE A 239 -15.02 -16.61 14.45
CA PHE A 239 -14.05 -16.75 13.35
C PHE A 239 -12.86 -17.67 13.72
N HIS A 240 -12.78 -18.89 13.16
CA HIS A 240 -11.59 -19.75 13.26
C HIS A 240 -10.59 -19.37 12.16
N ILE A 241 -9.32 -19.15 12.53
CA ILE A 241 -8.28 -18.69 11.60
C ILE A 241 -7.06 -19.58 11.77
N GLU A 242 -6.65 -20.22 10.68
CA GLU A 242 -5.40 -21.00 10.60
C GLU A 242 -4.43 -20.26 9.67
N GLY A 243 -3.23 -19.94 10.16
CA GLY A 243 -2.15 -19.30 9.39
C GLY A 243 -1.90 -17.82 9.70
N ASP A 244 -0.71 -17.34 9.32
CA ASP A 244 -0.29 -15.94 9.45
C ASP A 244 -0.86 -15.12 8.29
N PHE A 245 -1.82 -14.23 8.57
CA PHE A 245 -2.27 -13.21 7.61
C PHE A 245 -1.15 -12.18 7.45
N ASP A 246 -0.41 -12.21 6.35
CA ASP A 246 0.74 -11.31 6.14
C ASP A 246 0.44 -10.18 5.11
N SER A 247 1.32 -9.17 5.11
CA SER A 247 1.22 -7.94 4.33
C SER A 247 1.55 -8.09 2.83
N THR A 248 1.85 -9.29 2.33
CA THR A 248 2.23 -9.56 0.93
C THR A 248 1.19 -9.13 -0.08
N TYR A 249 -0.10 -9.16 0.27
CA TYR A 249 -1.18 -8.69 -0.61
C TYR A 249 -0.99 -7.24 -1.06
N LEU A 250 -0.28 -6.41 -0.28
CA LEU A 250 0.02 -5.05 -0.66
C LEU A 250 0.91 -4.99 -1.90
N GLU A 251 1.80 -5.96 -2.14
CA GLU A 251 2.71 -5.99 -3.30
C GLU A 251 1.98 -6.11 -4.64
N GLU A 252 0.75 -6.65 -4.65
CA GLU A 252 -0.05 -6.85 -5.86
C GLU A 252 -0.99 -5.68 -6.18
N ILE A 253 -1.11 -4.72 -5.27
CA ILE A 253 -1.97 -3.55 -5.43
C ILE A 253 -1.31 -2.59 -6.41
N PRO A 254 -2.00 -2.16 -7.49
CA PRO A 254 -1.46 -1.15 -8.39
C PRO A 254 -1.15 0.15 -7.64
N ARG A 255 0.11 0.58 -7.69
CA ARG A 255 0.61 1.86 -7.16
C ARG A 255 1.24 2.66 -8.30
N HIS A 256 1.63 3.91 -8.03
CA HIS A 256 2.43 4.72 -8.95
C HIS A 256 3.88 4.24 -9.03
N GLU A 257 4.06 3.00 -9.50
CA GLU A 257 5.37 2.41 -9.75
C GLU A 257 5.90 2.81 -11.12
N GLY A 258 7.22 2.98 -11.19
CA GLY A 258 7.94 3.25 -12.41
C GLY A 258 9.22 2.44 -12.50
N LYS A 259 9.96 2.65 -13.59
CA LYS A 259 11.27 2.05 -13.81
C LYS A 259 12.27 3.12 -14.21
N LEU A 260 13.48 3.00 -13.67
CA LEU A 260 14.63 3.83 -14.00
C LEU A 260 15.73 2.92 -14.57
N GLU A 261 16.09 3.13 -15.84
CA GLU A 261 17.24 2.49 -16.46
C GLU A 261 18.48 3.37 -16.25
N TYR A 262 19.48 2.86 -15.54
CA TYR A 262 20.71 3.61 -15.29
C TYR A 262 21.93 2.70 -15.17
N LYS A 263 22.98 3.01 -15.94
CA LYS A 263 24.27 2.28 -15.95
C LYS A 263 24.12 0.76 -16.15
N GLY A 264 23.15 0.35 -16.97
CA GLY A 264 22.89 -1.06 -17.28
C GLY A 264 22.07 -1.81 -16.22
N GLN A 265 21.56 -1.11 -15.21
CA GLN A 265 20.67 -1.63 -14.18
C GLN A 265 19.26 -1.02 -14.36
N THR A 266 18.24 -1.83 -14.10
CA THR A 266 16.85 -1.38 -14.00
C THR A 266 16.47 -1.27 -12.53
N TYR A 267 15.96 -0.12 -12.11
CA TYR A 267 15.50 0.11 -10.74
C TYR A 267 14.00 0.39 -10.72
N LYS A 268 13.29 -0.21 -9.76
CA LYS A 268 11.91 0.19 -9.44
C LYS A 268 11.90 1.56 -8.79
N THR A 269 10.92 2.37 -9.16
CA THR A 269 10.67 3.68 -8.56
C THR A 269 9.25 3.74 -8.03
N ILE A 270 9.02 4.58 -7.02
CA ILE A 270 7.70 4.78 -6.42
C ILE A 270 7.45 6.28 -6.22
N GLU A 271 6.25 6.74 -6.54
CA GLU A 271 5.81 8.09 -6.19
C GLU A 271 5.30 8.12 -4.74
N ILE A 272 5.84 9.05 -3.97
CA ILE A 272 5.42 9.33 -2.59
C ILE A 272 5.39 10.85 -2.44
N TRP A 273 4.25 11.41 -2.00
CA TRP A 273 4.11 12.85 -1.79
C TRP A 273 4.44 13.71 -3.03
N GLY A 274 4.13 13.23 -4.23
CA GLY A 274 4.41 13.94 -5.49
C GLY A 274 5.89 13.97 -5.89
N LYS A 275 6.76 13.25 -5.18
CA LYS A 275 8.16 13.03 -5.57
C LYS A 275 8.40 11.58 -5.95
N THR A 276 9.32 11.34 -6.88
CA THR A 276 9.66 9.98 -7.29
C THR A 276 10.93 9.50 -6.58
N TYR A 277 10.82 8.41 -5.82
CA TYR A 277 11.93 7.77 -5.10
C TYR A 277 12.36 6.49 -5.80
N MET A 278 13.64 6.14 -5.70
CA MET A 278 14.06 4.76 -5.94
C MET A 278 13.53 3.86 -4.81
N ALA A 279 12.80 2.81 -5.18
CA ALA A 279 12.33 1.78 -4.24
C ALA A 279 13.39 0.70 -3.98
N GLU A 280 14.48 0.72 -4.75
CA GLU A 280 15.58 -0.23 -4.68
C GLU A 280 16.90 0.49 -4.41
N ASN A 281 17.80 -0.17 -3.68
CA ASN A 281 19.13 0.36 -3.44
C ASN A 281 19.94 0.38 -4.75
N MET A 282 20.71 1.43 -4.94
CA MET A 282 21.67 1.54 -6.05
C MET A 282 22.58 0.32 -6.10
N ASN A 283 22.87 -0.16 -7.31
CA ASN A 283 23.48 -1.46 -7.52
C ASN A 283 24.42 -1.53 -8.74
N TYR A 284 24.99 -0.40 -9.16
CA TYR A 284 26.00 -0.40 -10.22
C TYR A 284 27.41 -0.26 -9.64
N GLU A 285 28.36 -0.96 -10.22
CA GLU A 285 29.73 -1.04 -9.70
C GLU A 285 30.54 0.25 -9.96
N THR A 286 31.22 0.70 -8.92
CA THR A 286 32.26 1.74 -8.95
C THR A 286 33.51 1.22 -8.22
N GLY A 287 34.64 1.94 -8.35
CA GLY A 287 35.87 1.60 -7.62
C GLY A 287 35.74 1.62 -6.09
N ASN A 288 34.77 2.37 -5.55
CA ASN A 288 34.48 2.48 -4.12
C ASN A 288 33.04 2.02 -3.82
N SER A 289 32.74 0.78 -4.22
CA SER A 289 31.46 0.15 -3.94
C SER A 289 31.63 -1.35 -3.66
N TRP A 290 30.82 -1.87 -2.75
CA TRP A 290 30.94 -3.25 -2.28
C TRP A 290 29.59 -3.95 -2.26
N CYS A 291 29.59 -5.23 -2.63
CA CYS A 291 28.51 -6.12 -2.25
C CYS A 291 28.72 -6.56 -0.81
N TYR A 292 27.65 -6.74 -0.04
CA TYR A 292 27.78 -7.28 1.31
C TYR A 292 28.49 -8.66 1.28
N ASN A 293 29.53 -8.84 2.10
CA ASN A 293 30.42 -10.00 2.11
C ASN A 293 31.05 -10.33 0.74
N ASN A 294 31.21 -9.34 -0.14
CA ASN A 294 31.72 -9.50 -1.50
C ASN A 294 30.95 -10.54 -2.34
N SER A 295 29.66 -10.77 -2.02
CA SER A 295 28.81 -11.75 -2.70
C SER A 295 27.91 -11.09 -3.75
N ALA A 296 27.94 -11.61 -4.98
CA ALA A 296 27.07 -11.14 -6.05
C ALA A 296 25.58 -11.31 -5.72
N ASP A 297 25.20 -12.38 -5.01
CA ASP A 297 23.83 -12.61 -4.57
C ASP A 297 23.36 -11.55 -3.58
N SER A 298 24.25 -11.09 -2.69
CA SER A 298 23.97 -9.98 -1.79
C SER A 298 23.70 -8.70 -2.56
N CYS A 299 24.48 -8.39 -3.61
CA CYS A 299 24.21 -7.24 -4.47
C CYS A 299 22.87 -7.36 -5.19
N LYS A 300 22.53 -8.56 -5.70
CA LYS A 300 21.25 -8.79 -6.37
C LYS A 300 20.07 -8.54 -5.43
N LYS A 301 20.19 -8.93 -4.15
CA LYS A 301 19.12 -8.77 -3.16
C LYS A 301 19.09 -7.37 -2.54
N TYR A 302 20.22 -6.87 -2.06
CA TYR A 302 20.31 -5.69 -1.19
C TYR A 302 20.87 -4.45 -1.88
N GLY A 303 21.35 -4.55 -3.12
CA GLY A 303 22.12 -3.50 -3.78
C GLY A 303 23.56 -3.41 -3.27
N ARG A 304 24.26 -2.35 -3.68
CA ARG A 304 25.65 -2.04 -3.30
C ARG A 304 25.73 -1.04 -2.16
N LEU A 305 26.81 -1.16 -1.41
CA LEU A 305 27.24 -0.20 -0.39
C LEU A 305 28.28 0.74 -1.02
N TYR A 306 28.13 2.04 -0.84
CA TYR A 306 29.01 3.08 -1.40
C TYR A 306 29.62 3.92 -0.29
N ASP A 307 30.87 4.36 -0.45
CA ASP A 307 31.47 5.35 0.46
C ASP A 307 30.76 6.71 0.35
N LYS A 308 31.01 7.61 1.33
CA LYS A 308 30.37 8.94 1.39
C LYS A 308 30.61 9.76 0.12
N GLU A 309 31.83 9.77 -0.41
CA GLU A 309 32.20 10.60 -1.57
C GLU A 309 31.55 10.11 -2.88
N THR A 310 31.44 8.79 -3.06
CA THR A 310 30.76 8.19 -4.20
C THR A 310 29.26 8.39 -4.07
N ALA A 311 28.69 8.13 -2.89
CA ALA A 311 27.25 8.28 -2.63
C ALA A 311 26.73 9.69 -2.97
N ALA A 312 27.51 10.73 -2.68
CA ALA A 312 27.15 12.12 -3.00
C ALA A 312 27.03 12.41 -4.52
N LYS A 313 27.57 11.53 -5.39
CA LYS A 313 27.67 11.75 -6.85
C LYS A 313 27.09 10.62 -7.70
N VAL A 314 26.63 9.54 -7.07
CA VAL A 314 26.26 8.28 -7.74
C VAL A 314 24.91 8.39 -8.47
N CYS A 315 24.05 9.33 -8.09
CA CYS A 315 22.72 9.48 -8.64
C CYS A 315 22.72 9.89 -10.13
N PRO A 316 21.74 9.43 -10.93
CA PRO A 316 21.59 9.82 -12.32
C PRO A 316 21.36 11.33 -12.50
N GLU A 317 21.60 11.84 -13.71
CA GLU A 317 21.22 13.22 -14.07
C GLU A 317 19.71 13.44 -13.88
N GLY A 318 19.34 14.56 -13.28
CA GLY A 318 17.95 14.87 -12.90
C GLY A 318 17.46 14.14 -11.63
N TRP A 319 18.31 13.32 -11.01
CA TRP A 319 18.09 12.72 -9.69
C TRP A 319 19.14 13.25 -8.72
N LYS A 320 18.79 13.31 -7.44
CA LYS A 320 19.70 13.70 -6.36
C LYS A 320 19.68 12.67 -5.24
N LEU A 321 20.71 12.68 -4.39
CA LEU A 321 20.68 11.91 -3.15
C LEU A 321 19.45 12.36 -2.33
N MET A 322 18.75 11.43 -1.70
CA MET A 322 17.60 11.77 -0.86
C MET A 322 17.99 12.79 0.21
N THR A 323 17.07 13.69 0.53
CA THR A 323 17.29 14.73 1.54
C THR A 323 16.63 14.36 2.86
N ALA A 324 17.33 14.61 3.97
CA ALA A 324 16.77 14.68 5.30
C ALA A 324 16.90 16.12 5.83
N THR A 325 15.79 16.88 5.86
CA THR A 325 15.78 18.23 6.46
C THR A 325 15.78 18.10 7.98
N VAL A 326 16.56 18.93 8.68
CA VAL A 326 16.54 19.00 10.15
C VAL A 326 16.11 20.40 10.54
N SER A 327 14.96 20.55 11.18
CA SER A 327 14.55 21.81 11.80
C SER A 327 15.01 21.84 13.26
N GLU A 328 15.83 22.82 13.63
CA GLU A 328 16.06 23.14 15.03
C GLU A 328 14.83 23.91 15.53
N GLU A 329 13.99 23.27 16.36
CA GLU A 329 12.80 23.82 17.06
C GLU A 329 11.56 24.23 16.21
N VAL A 330 10.41 23.56 16.44
CA VAL A 330 9.08 24.21 16.36
C VAL A 330 8.14 23.63 17.44
N ASP A 331 7.91 24.47 18.46
CA ASP A 331 6.81 24.64 19.42
C ASP A 331 5.63 23.62 19.49
N THR A 332 5.33 23.20 20.71
CA THR A 332 4.39 22.15 21.15
C THR A 332 2.94 22.61 21.32
N SER A 333 2.33 23.28 20.34
CA SER A 333 0.89 23.62 20.40
C SER A 333 0.04 22.85 19.39
N GLU A 334 -1.17 22.45 19.79
CA GLU A 334 -2.16 21.70 18.98
C GLU A 334 -2.55 22.38 17.65
N ARG A 335 -2.07 23.61 17.39
CA ARG A 335 -2.29 24.41 16.17
C ARG A 335 -1.21 24.24 15.09
N ALA A 336 -0.14 23.48 15.34
CA ALA A 336 0.73 22.96 14.28
C ALA A 336 0.01 21.93 13.36
N ALA A 337 -1.22 21.55 13.70
CA ALA A 337 -2.05 20.51 13.09
C ALA A 337 -2.77 20.87 11.76
N VAL A 338 -2.66 22.06 11.18
CA VAL A 338 -3.38 22.39 9.90
C VAL A 338 -2.43 22.79 8.76
N LEU A 339 -1.25 23.32 9.06
CA LEU A 339 -0.43 24.08 8.09
C LEU A 339 0.64 23.28 7.32
N ARG A 340 0.76 21.96 7.52
CA ARG A 340 1.45 21.08 6.54
C ARG A 340 0.49 20.34 5.60
N ALA A 341 -0.81 20.61 5.68
CA ALA A 341 -1.85 19.96 4.90
C ALA A 341 -1.86 20.27 3.39
N MET A 342 -0.88 20.97 2.80
CA MET A 342 -0.93 21.33 1.36
C MET A 342 0.45 21.42 0.65
N GLY A 343 1.34 20.44 0.83
CA GLY A 343 2.51 20.26 -0.05
C GLY A 343 3.81 20.98 0.35
N VAL A 344 4.18 20.99 1.65
CA VAL A 344 5.37 21.71 2.13
C VAL A 344 6.28 20.80 2.98
N SER A 345 7.43 20.46 2.41
CA SER A 345 8.66 19.88 3.02
C SER A 345 8.44 18.83 4.13
N ARG A 346 8.24 17.57 3.72
CA ARG A 346 8.37 16.40 4.61
C ARG A 346 9.72 15.72 4.41
N THR A 347 10.24 15.17 5.51
CA THR A 347 11.60 14.61 5.58
C THR A 347 11.55 13.10 5.76
N LEU A 348 12.65 12.40 5.52
CA LEU A 348 12.74 10.95 5.75
C LEU A 348 12.35 10.53 7.18
N TYR A 349 12.43 11.42 8.18
CA TYR A 349 12.05 11.16 9.57
C TYR A 349 10.54 11.12 9.82
N ASP A 350 9.72 11.52 8.85
CA ASP A 350 8.26 11.49 8.97
C ASP A 350 7.64 10.13 8.63
N PHE A 351 8.43 9.20 8.06
CA PHE A 351 8.02 7.82 7.80
C PHE A 351 8.16 6.95 9.04
N THR A 352 7.19 6.07 9.28
CA THR A 352 7.35 5.03 10.30
C THR A 352 8.14 3.84 9.74
N ALA A 353 8.78 3.10 10.64
CA ALA A 353 9.49 1.87 10.31
C ALA A 353 8.59 0.83 9.66
N GLU A 354 7.36 0.69 10.16
CA GLU A 354 6.39 -0.30 9.66
C GLU A 354 6.10 -0.06 8.18
N GLU A 355 5.93 1.21 7.78
CA GLU A 355 5.53 1.59 6.42
C GLU A 355 6.64 1.45 5.37
N THR A 356 7.89 1.65 5.78
CA THR A 356 9.04 1.76 4.87
C THR A 356 9.84 0.48 4.79
N LYS A 357 9.90 -0.32 5.86
CA LYS A 357 10.62 -1.59 5.87
C LYS A 357 10.01 -2.54 4.85
N SER A 358 10.87 -3.24 4.12
CA SER A 358 10.50 -4.38 3.30
C SER A 358 9.81 -5.46 4.14
N ILE A 359 8.94 -6.23 3.48
CA ILE A 359 8.28 -7.39 4.11
C ILE A 359 9.23 -8.55 4.38
N GLU A 360 10.41 -8.54 3.76
CA GLU A 360 11.41 -9.60 3.87
C GLU A 360 12.81 -9.06 4.18
N GLY A 361 13.72 -9.97 4.55
CA GLY A 361 15.13 -9.67 4.77
C GLY A 361 15.48 -9.16 6.17
N TRP A 362 14.51 -8.73 6.96
CA TRP A 362 14.68 -8.37 8.37
C TRP A 362 14.74 -9.61 9.25
N VAL A 363 15.64 -9.61 10.23
CA VAL A 363 15.75 -10.73 11.19
C VAL A 363 14.53 -10.85 12.11
N LYS A 364 13.86 -9.72 12.37
CA LYS A 364 12.65 -9.58 13.20
C LYS A 364 11.86 -8.35 12.77
N GLU A 365 10.56 -8.38 13.06
CA GLU A 365 9.64 -7.25 12.86
C GLU A 365 9.67 -6.68 11.42
N PRO A 366 9.51 -7.49 10.35
CA PRO A 366 9.46 -6.93 8.99
C PRO A 366 8.38 -5.84 8.87
N GLY A 367 8.56 -4.92 7.93
CA GLY A 367 7.54 -3.92 7.67
C GLY A 367 6.36 -4.47 6.89
N ASN A 368 5.36 -3.62 6.66
CA ASN A 368 4.27 -3.88 5.72
C ASN A 368 4.56 -3.31 4.31
N ASN A 369 5.63 -2.52 4.16
CA ASN A 369 6.01 -1.86 2.91
C ASN A 369 4.85 -1.09 2.24
N ILE A 370 3.92 -0.52 3.02
CA ILE A 370 2.76 0.19 2.48
C ILE A 370 3.18 1.49 1.75
N SER A 371 4.31 2.08 2.13
CA SER A 371 4.91 3.20 1.38
C SER A 371 5.36 2.80 -0.03
N GLY A 372 5.64 1.51 -0.27
CA GLY A 372 6.30 1.04 -1.50
C GLY A 372 7.77 1.42 -1.56
N PHE A 373 8.32 2.06 -0.52
CA PHE A 373 9.73 2.41 -0.43
C PHE A 373 10.60 1.15 -0.39
N ASN A 374 10.13 0.06 0.21
CA ASN A 374 10.80 -1.25 0.22
C ASN A 374 12.22 -1.24 0.79
N LEU A 375 12.39 -0.67 1.98
CA LEU A 375 13.68 -0.55 2.65
C LEU A 375 14.21 -1.90 3.14
N LEU A 376 15.28 -2.37 2.52
CA LEU A 376 15.96 -3.61 2.89
C LEU A 376 17.09 -3.36 3.91
N PRO A 377 17.28 -4.26 4.89
CA PRO A 377 18.33 -4.16 5.91
C PRO A 377 19.67 -4.66 5.37
N ALA A 378 20.27 -3.87 4.47
CA ALA A 378 21.51 -4.22 3.79
C ALA A 378 22.77 -4.21 4.69
N GLY A 379 22.66 -3.74 5.93
CA GLY A 379 23.81 -3.55 6.81
C GLY A 379 24.77 -2.47 6.29
N GLY A 380 26.02 -2.55 6.72
CA GLY A 380 27.08 -1.62 6.34
C GLY A 380 28.43 -2.31 6.16
N TYR A 381 29.39 -1.55 5.64
CA TYR A 381 30.78 -1.95 5.50
C TYR A 381 31.69 -0.89 6.13
N ASP A 382 32.55 -1.30 7.05
CA ASP A 382 33.60 -0.46 7.63
C ASP A 382 34.86 -0.64 6.78
N ILE A 383 35.22 0.43 6.07
CA ILE A 383 36.37 0.48 5.16
C ILE A 383 37.68 0.42 5.95
N GLY A 384 37.71 0.95 7.17
CA GLY A 384 38.92 1.00 7.99
C GLY A 384 39.27 -0.36 8.60
N SER A 385 38.26 -1.12 9.02
CA SER A 385 38.45 -2.49 9.54
C SER A 385 38.27 -3.59 8.50
N GLU A 386 37.88 -3.24 7.28
CA GLU A 386 37.54 -4.16 6.19
C GLU A 386 36.49 -5.21 6.60
N SER A 387 35.47 -4.78 7.35
CA SER A 387 34.47 -5.68 7.92
C SER A 387 33.03 -5.26 7.61
N PHE A 388 32.17 -6.26 7.39
CA PHE A 388 30.74 -6.06 7.16
C PHE A 388 29.94 -6.27 8.46
N PHE A 389 28.84 -5.55 8.63
CA PHE A 389 28.03 -5.59 9.86
C PHE A 389 26.53 -5.42 9.59
N ASP A 390 25.70 -5.83 10.55
CA ASP A 390 24.26 -5.54 10.62
C ASP A 390 23.36 -5.98 9.45
N LEU A 391 23.79 -6.91 8.60
CA LEU A 391 22.90 -7.48 7.57
C LEU A 391 21.66 -8.10 8.23
N GLY A 392 20.49 -7.70 7.77
CA GLY A 392 19.21 -8.13 8.35
C GLY A 392 18.76 -7.37 9.59
N TYR A 393 19.66 -6.63 10.24
CA TYR A 393 19.38 -5.90 11.48
C TYR A 393 19.13 -4.41 11.25
N THR A 394 19.88 -3.79 10.33
CA THR A 394 19.86 -2.34 10.14
C THR A 394 19.89 -1.99 8.65
N ALA A 395 19.03 -1.06 8.24
CA ALA A 395 19.11 -0.42 6.94
C ALA A 395 19.81 0.93 7.08
N TYR A 396 21.00 1.06 6.49
CA TYR A 396 21.75 2.31 6.44
C TYR A 396 21.62 2.99 5.07
N LEU A 397 21.39 4.30 5.06
CA LEU A 397 21.29 5.11 3.85
C LEU A 397 22.16 6.36 3.95
N TRP A 398 22.83 6.72 2.86
CA TRP A 398 23.35 8.07 2.69
C TRP A 398 22.23 9.04 2.28
N VAL A 399 22.21 10.21 2.90
CA VAL A 399 21.26 11.30 2.59
C VAL A 399 21.98 12.65 2.64
N ASN A 400 21.45 13.64 1.92
CA ASN A 400 21.82 15.04 2.08
C ASN A 400 21.07 15.64 3.26
N LYS A 401 21.80 16.19 4.23
CA LYS A 401 21.24 17.02 5.29
C LYS A 401 21.05 18.44 4.77
N GLU A 402 19.81 18.88 4.62
CA GLU A 402 19.49 20.27 4.28
C GLU A 402 19.16 21.07 5.55
N TYR A 403 19.69 22.29 5.63
CA TYR A 403 19.45 23.22 6.73
C TYR A 403 18.32 24.18 6.34
N ALA A 404 17.35 24.38 7.25
CA ALA A 404 16.15 25.18 6.98
C ALA A 404 16.47 26.61 6.50
N ASP A 405 17.55 27.22 7.03
CA ASP A 405 17.95 28.59 6.71
C ASP A 405 18.98 28.68 5.56
N SER A 406 19.38 27.55 4.96
CA SER A 406 20.34 27.53 3.86
C SER A 406 20.20 26.25 3.03
N ALA A 407 19.29 26.29 2.06
CA ALA A 407 19.06 25.18 1.12
C ALA A 407 20.30 24.83 0.28
N ASP A 408 21.22 25.78 0.08
CA ASP A 408 22.46 25.56 -0.68
C ASP A 408 23.54 24.83 0.13
N LEU A 409 23.45 24.85 1.47
CA LEU A 409 24.34 24.11 2.34
C LEU A 409 23.77 22.72 2.60
N HIS A 410 24.47 21.72 2.10
CA HIS A 410 24.16 20.31 2.36
C HIS A 410 25.42 19.56 2.78
N ASP A 411 25.28 18.67 3.76
CA ASP A 411 26.29 17.67 4.11
C ASP A 411 25.72 16.27 3.87
N THR A 412 26.53 15.36 3.35
CA THR A 412 26.12 13.97 3.19
C THR A 412 26.30 13.24 4.51
N ILE A 413 25.20 12.83 5.12
CA ILE A 413 25.17 12.12 6.41
C ILE A 413 24.59 10.72 6.23
N SER A 414 24.84 9.83 7.19
CA SER A 414 24.18 8.54 7.23
C SER A 414 22.99 8.55 8.19
N VAL A 415 21.92 7.89 7.77
CA VAL A 415 20.78 7.55 8.61
C VAL A 415 20.64 6.04 8.67
N ALA A 416 20.08 5.55 9.76
CA ALA A 416 19.81 4.14 9.99
C ALA A 416 18.41 3.92 10.49
N LEU A 417 17.84 2.78 10.09
CA LEU A 417 16.66 2.20 10.72
C LEU A 417 17.00 0.79 11.18
N ARG A 418 17.08 0.58 12.50
CA ARG A 418 17.29 -0.76 13.08
C ARG A 418 15.96 -1.50 13.14
N TYR A 419 16.02 -2.83 13.25
CA TYR A 419 14.82 -3.66 13.22
C TYR A 419 13.78 -3.31 14.30
N PHE A 420 14.21 -2.77 15.45
CA PHE A 420 13.36 -2.37 16.57
C PHE A 420 13.06 -0.86 16.62
N ASP A 421 13.68 -0.05 15.76
CA ASP A 421 13.40 1.38 15.73
C ASP A 421 12.04 1.62 15.08
N VAL A 422 11.31 2.62 15.56
CA VAL A 422 10.05 3.08 14.96
C VAL A 422 10.25 4.20 13.93
N ASN A 423 11.39 4.90 13.99
CA ASN A 423 11.77 6.00 13.10
C ASN A 423 13.26 5.92 12.75
N PHE A 424 13.66 6.56 11.65
CA PHE A 424 15.07 6.70 11.30
C PHE A 424 15.85 7.49 12.35
N ASN A 425 17.11 7.12 12.55
CA ASN A 425 18.06 7.79 13.42
C ASN A 425 19.29 8.21 12.62
N ILE A 426 19.94 9.32 13.00
CA ILE A 426 21.29 9.62 12.50
C ILE A 426 22.23 8.55 13.04
N ALA A 427 22.91 7.83 12.17
CA ALA A 427 23.81 6.76 12.57
C ALA A 427 25.20 7.31 12.87
N GLU A 428 25.91 7.80 11.86
CA GLU A 428 27.27 8.34 12.00
C GLU A 428 27.63 9.37 10.91
N ASN A 429 28.46 10.35 11.25
CA ASN A 429 28.95 11.38 10.32
C ASN A 429 30.39 11.11 9.79
N GLY A 430 30.96 9.94 10.09
CA GLY A 430 32.37 9.60 9.79
C GLY A 430 32.59 8.97 8.42
N GLY A 431 33.71 9.30 7.76
CA GLY A 431 34.00 8.98 6.35
C GLY A 431 34.53 7.57 6.03
N ASN A 432 34.60 6.65 7.00
CA ASN A 432 35.18 5.30 6.80
C ASN A 432 34.12 4.19 6.62
N PHE A 433 32.90 4.54 6.25
CA PHE A 433 31.83 3.57 6.06
C PHE A 433 31.29 3.59 4.63
N ALA A 434 30.73 2.46 4.22
CA ALA A 434 29.94 2.35 3.02
C ALA A 434 28.52 1.86 3.35
N TYR A 435 27.53 2.57 2.81
CA TYR A 435 26.10 2.36 3.05
C TYR A 435 25.31 2.40 1.75
N SER A 436 24.05 1.99 1.80
CA SER A 436 23.19 1.97 0.62
C SER A 436 22.85 3.40 0.17
N VAL A 437 22.56 3.53 -1.13
CA VAL A 437 22.12 4.80 -1.72
C VAL A 437 20.79 4.60 -2.41
N ARG A 438 19.90 5.57 -2.24
CA ARG A 438 18.70 5.74 -3.06
C ARG A 438 18.61 7.18 -3.50
N CYS A 439 18.13 7.37 -4.71
CA CYS A 439 18.00 8.68 -5.32
C CYS A 439 16.54 9.12 -5.36
N LEU A 440 16.37 10.43 -5.41
CA LEU A 440 15.09 11.14 -5.45
C LEU A 440 15.07 12.03 -6.70
N LYS A 441 13.91 12.09 -7.34
CA LYS A 441 13.57 13.05 -8.40
C LYS A 441 12.40 13.90 -7.94
N GLU A 442 12.55 15.22 -8.06
CA GLU A 442 11.54 16.22 -7.72
C GLU A 442 10.54 16.48 -8.85
#